data_AF-A0A257SJV8-F1
#
_entry.id   AF-A0A257SJV8-F1
#
_cell.length_a   1.000
_cell.length_b   1.000
_cell.length_c   1.000
_cell.angle_alpha   90.00
_cell.angle_beta   90.00
_cell.angle_gamma   90.00
#
_symmetry.space_group_name_H-M   'P 1'
#
loop_
_entity.id
_entity.type
_entity.pdbx_description
1 polymer ?
#
loop_
_entity_poly.entity_id
_entity_poly.type
_entity_poly.pdbx_seq_one_letter_code
_entity_poly.pdbx_strand_id
1 'polypeptide(L)'
;MTPTKKLAPPAAADSFIPRHIGPNDAAIAEMLAVVGYDSLDAFIDAVIPDNIRLRKPLAIHGEWSEQQALASMRRMAERNEVFRSYIGMGYADTFTPPVILRNILENPGWYTAYTPYQAEVAQGRLEALLNYQTMIMDLTGMEIANASLLDEGTAAAEAMTMTHAIRGGAGFAFDGSVFGALIQYPATDGAVYDYREFCARAHAGGAMVTVAADLLSLVLLAPPGEWGADIVVGNSQRFGVPMGYGGPHAAFFATRDEFKRQIPGRIIGVSRDVDGKPALRMALQTREQHIRREKATSNVCTAQVLLAVIAGMYAVWHGPEGL
;
A
#
# COMPACT_ATOMS: atom_id res chain seq x y z
N MET A 1 -32.36 -56.21 -24.28
CA MET A 1 -31.61 -55.49 -23.23
C MET A 1 -31.27 -54.11 -23.79
N THR A 2 -32.01 -53.09 -23.36
CA THR A 2 -31.78 -51.70 -23.76
C THR A 2 -30.47 -51.22 -23.11
N PRO A 3 -29.53 -50.63 -23.85
CA PRO A 3 -28.28 -50.18 -23.26
C PRO A 3 -28.59 -49.03 -22.30
N THR A 4 -28.25 -49.23 -21.03
CA THR A 4 -28.28 -48.19 -20.01
C THR A 4 -27.36 -47.07 -20.45
N LYS A 5 -27.95 -45.92 -20.82
CA LYS A 5 -27.21 -44.65 -20.93
C LYS A 5 -26.48 -44.46 -19.61
N LYS A 6 -25.14 -44.56 -19.63
CA LYS A 6 -24.32 -44.03 -18.53
C LYS A 6 -24.68 -42.55 -18.41
N LEU A 7 -25.39 -42.20 -17.34
CA LEU A 7 -25.58 -40.82 -16.94
C LEU A 7 -24.20 -40.18 -16.86
N ALA A 8 -24.04 -39.01 -17.49
CA ALA A 8 -22.85 -38.20 -17.29
C ALA A 8 -22.66 -38.01 -15.78
N PRO A 9 -21.41 -38.05 -15.26
CA PRO A 9 -21.17 -37.75 -13.86
C PRO A 9 -21.83 -36.40 -13.54
N PRO A 10 -22.53 -36.26 -12.40
CA PRO A 10 -23.18 -35.00 -12.06
C PRO A 10 -22.15 -33.88 -12.13
N ALA A 11 -22.50 -32.78 -12.82
CA ALA A 11 -21.68 -31.57 -12.82
C ALA A 11 -21.33 -31.25 -11.35
N ALA A 12 -20.05 -31.01 -11.08
CA ALA A 12 -19.60 -30.73 -9.71
C ALA A 12 -20.42 -29.56 -9.16
N ALA A 13 -21.32 -29.84 -8.22
CA ALA A 13 -22.31 -28.89 -7.72
C ALA A 13 -21.69 -27.68 -6.98
N ASP A 14 -20.36 -27.62 -6.89
CA ASP A 14 -19.58 -26.66 -6.09
C ASP A 14 -18.33 -26.17 -6.86
N SER A 15 -18.43 -25.94 -8.18
CA SER A 15 -17.35 -25.32 -8.95
C SER A 15 -17.28 -23.81 -8.73
N PHE A 16 -16.08 -23.29 -8.48
CA PHE A 16 -15.83 -21.86 -8.32
C PHE A 16 -15.85 -21.09 -9.66
N ILE A 17 -15.55 -21.77 -10.77
CA ILE A 17 -15.44 -21.17 -12.11
C ILE A 17 -16.70 -20.36 -12.49
N PRO A 18 -17.94 -20.89 -12.41
CA PRO A 18 -19.15 -20.13 -12.75
C PRO A 18 -19.51 -19.02 -11.74
N ARG A 19 -18.83 -18.94 -10.58
CA ARG A 19 -18.97 -17.81 -9.65
C ARG A 19 -18.00 -16.68 -10.00
N HIS A 20 -16.84 -17.04 -10.53
CA HIS A 20 -15.78 -16.10 -10.90
C HIS A 20 -15.98 -15.51 -12.30
N ILE A 21 -16.34 -16.35 -13.27
CA ILE A 21 -16.57 -15.94 -14.67
C ILE A 21 -18.04 -15.51 -14.81
N GLY A 22 -18.26 -14.23 -15.13
CA GLY A 22 -19.59 -13.66 -15.28
C GLY A 22 -20.38 -14.22 -16.48
N PRO A 23 -19.83 -14.19 -17.71
CA PRO A 23 -20.50 -14.73 -18.89
C PRO A 23 -20.65 -16.25 -18.82
N ASN A 24 -21.88 -16.75 -18.98
CA ASN A 24 -22.17 -18.17 -19.16
C ASN A 24 -22.11 -18.57 -20.64
N ASP A 25 -22.30 -19.86 -20.94
CA ASP A 25 -22.21 -20.38 -22.32
C ASP A 25 -23.13 -19.66 -23.32
N ALA A 26 -24.33 -19.28 -22.91
CA ALA A 26 -25.26 -18.55 -23.77
C ALA A 26 -24.76 -17.13 -24.07
N ALA A 27 -24.32 -16.39 -23.04
CA ALA A 27 -23.74 -15.07 -23.21
C ALA A 27 -22.44 -15.13 -24.05
N ILE A 28 -21.61 -16.15 -23.84
CA ILE A 28 -20.40 -16.37 -24.65
C ILE A 28 -20.78 -16.60 -26.12
N ALA A 29 -21.80 -17.42 -26.41
CA ALA A 29 -22.27 -17.64 -27.78
C ALA A 29 -22.79 -16.36 -28.44
N GLU A 30 -23.56 -15.53 -27.72
CA GLU A 30 -24.02 -14.23 -28.19
C GLU A 30 -22.85 -13.28 -28.49
N MET A 31 -21.86 -13.20 -27.58
CA MET A 31 -20.67 -12.38 -27.76
C MET A 31 -19.82 -12.84 -28.95
N LEU A 32 -19.64 -14.16 -29.11
CA LEU A 32 -18.92 -14.77 -30.24
C LEU A 32 -19.57 -14.45 -31.58
N ALA A 33 -20.90 -14.47 -31.65
CA ALA A 33 -21.64 -14.07 -32.84
C ALA A 33 -21.40 -12.59 -33.22
N VAL A 34 -21.29 -11.70 -32.22
CA VAL A 34 -20.97 -10.28 -32.45
C VAL A 34 -19.56 -10.10 -33.01
N VAL A 35 -18.58 -10.85 -32.50
CA VAL A 35 -17.19 -10.75 -32.97
C VAL A 35 -16.88 -11.62 -34.20
N GLY A 36 -17.85 -12.42 -34.67
CA GLY A 36 -17.74 -13.21 -35.91
C GLY A 36 -16.94 -14.50 -35.80
N TYR A 37 -16.94 -15.16 -34.64
CA TYR A 37 -16.26 -16.43 -34.43
C TYR A 37 -17.23 -17.53 -33.99
N ASP A 38 -17.02 -18.76 -34.47
CA ASP A 38 -17.90 -19.89 -34.18
C ASP A 38 -17.63 -20.54 -32.80
N SER A 39 -16.47 -20.27 -32.20
CA SER A 39 -16.08 -20.81 -30.90
C SER A 39 -15.02 -19.94 -30.21
N LEU A 40 -14.89 -20.12 -28.90
CA LEU A 40 -13.83 -19.47 -28.12
C LEU A 40 -12.44 -19.93 -28.59
N ASP A 41 -12.27 -21.20 -28.97
CA ASP A 41 -11.00 -21.70 -29.50
C ASP A 41 -10.60 -21.02 -30.82
N ALA A 42 -11.56 -20.85 -31.73
CA ALA A 42 -11.33 -20.14 -33.00
C ALA A 42 -10.96 -18.67 -32.75
N PHE A 43 -11.63 -18.02 -31.80
CA PHE A 43 -11.28 -16.66 -31.39
C PHE A 43 -9.85 -16.57 -30.81
N ILE A 44 -9.48 -17.50 -29.92
CA ILE A 44 -8.15 -17.53 -29.30
C ILE A 44 -7.06 -17.85 -30.35
N ASP A 45 -7.31 -18.76 -31.30
CA ASP A 45 -6.37 -19.05 -32.40
C ASP A 45 -6.11 -17.84 -33.31
N ALA A 46 -7.11 -16.97 -33.48
CA ALA A 46 -6.95 -15.73 -34.25
C ALA A 46 -6.24 -14.61 -33.46
N VAL A 47 -6.38 -14.59 -32.13
CA VAL A 47 -5.84 -13.53 -31.26
C VAL A 47 -4.40 -13.82 -30.81
N ILE A 48 -4.10 -15.07 -30.44
CA ILE A 48 -2.79 -15.44 -29.87
C ILE A 48 -1.90 -16.05 -30.95
N PRO A 49 -0.71 -15.46 -31.24
CA PRO A 49 0.23 -16.04 -32.19
C PRO A 49 0.62 -17.48 -31.81
N ASP A 50 0.56 -18.38 -32.79
CA ASP A 50 0.74 -19.83 -32.57
C ASP A 50 2.09 -20.18 -31.95
N ASN A 51 3.15 -19.46 -32.32
CA ASN A 51 4.51 -19.70 -31.84
C ASN A 51 4.71 -19.42 -30.33
N ILE A 52 3.78 -18.70 -29.69
CA ILE A 52 3.79 -18.47 -28.24
C ILE A 52 2.63 -19.15 -27.49
N ARG A 53 1.69 -19.81 -28.21
CA ARG A 53 0.54 -20.46 -27.59
C ARG A 53 0.96 -21.78 -26.94
N LEU A 54 0.65 -21.94 -25.66
CA LEU A 54 0.81 -23.21 -24.98
C LEU A 54 -0.29 -24.19 -25.47
N ARG A 55 0.10 -25.17 -26.28
CA ARG A 55 -0.81 -26.19 -26.86
C ARG A 55 -1.10 -27.38 -25.94
N LYS A 56 -0.58 -27.35 -24.70
CA LYS A 56 -0.85 -28.36 -23.67
C LYS A 56 -1.53 -27.72 -22.46
N PRO A 57 -2.41 -28.43 -21.75
CA PRO A 57 -2.97 -27.94 -20.50
C PRO A 57 -1.88 -27.60 -19.48
N LEU A 58 -2.16 -26.65 -18.59
CA LEU A 58 -1.30 -26.38 -17.44
C LEU A 58 -1.23 -27.62 -16.55
N ALA A 59 -0.03 -27.97 -16.10
CA ALA A 59 0.19 -29.07 -15.16
C ALA A 59 -0.12 -28.61 -13.73
N ILE A 60 -1.41 -28.39 -13.45
CA ILE A 60 -1.91 -27.97 -12.14
C ILE A 60 -2.60 -29.12 -11.42
N HIS A 61 -2.65 -29.04 -10.09
CA HIS A 61 -3.52 -29.91 -9.31
C HIS A 61 -4.97 -29.69 -9.75
N GLY A 62 -5.76 -30.76 -9.80
CA GLY A 62 -7.14 -30.71 -10.25
C GLY A 62 -8.00 -29.72 -9.44
N GLU A 63 -9.20 -29.45 -9.95
CA GLU A 63 -10.10 -28.45 -9.36
C GLU A 63 -10.51 -28.81 -7.93
N TRP A 64 -10.49 -27.81 -7.05
CA TRP A 64 -11.09 -27.88 -5.72
C TRP A 64 -12.34 -27.03 -5.70
N SER A 65 -13.32 -27.48 -4.93
CA SER A 65 -14.44 -26.64 -4.53
C SER A 65 -13.98 -25.54 -3.56
N GLU A 66 -14.77 -24.48 -3.41
CA GLU A 66 -14.44 -23.38 -2.49
C GLU A 66 -14.27 -23.89 -1.04
N GLN A 67 -15.15 -24.81 -0.62
CA GLN A 67 -15.08 -25.44 0.70
C GLN A 67 -13.81 -26.29 0.88
N GLN A 68 -13.42 -27.03 -0.16
CA GLN A 68 -12.19 -27.83 -0.14
C GLN A 68 -10.94 -26.95 -0.03
N ALA A 69 -10.91 -25.84 -0.77
CA ALA A 69 -9.83 -24.86 -0.70
C ALA A 69 -9.72 -24.23 0.70
N LEU A 70 -10.84 -23.79 1.29
CA LEU A 70 -10.87 -23.23 2.65
C LEU A 70 -10.39 -24.26 3.70
N ALA A 71 -10.87 -25.50 3.63
CA ALA A 71 -10.44 -26.56 4.54
C ALA A 71 -8.94 -26.86 4.40
N SER A 72 -8.41 -26.81 3.19
CA SER A 72 -6.98 -27.00 2.93
C SER A 72 -6.14 -25.86 3.50
N MET A 73 -6.56 -24.61 3.28
CA MET A 73 -5.90 -23.43 3.85
C MET A 73 -5.91 -23.44 5.38
N ARG A 74 -7.00 -23.88 6.01
CA ARG A 74 -7.07 -24.05 7.48
C ARG A 74 -6.05 -25.06 8.00
N ARG A 75 -5.98 -26.26 7.40
CA ARG A 75 -4.96 -27.26 7.77
C ARG A 75 -3.54 -26.73 7.60
N MET A 76 -3.31 -25.92 6.57
CA MET A 76 -1.99 -25.30 6.37
C MET A 76 -1.68 -24.28 7.46
N ALA A 77 -2.65 -23.44 7.83
CA ALA A 77 -2.53 -22.41 8.86
C ALA A 77 -2.39 -22.99 10.28
N GLU A 78 -3.02 -24.13 10.59
CA GLU A 78 -2.91 -24.83 11.88
C GLU A 78 -1.50 -25.32 12.21
N ARG A 79 -0.59 -25.34 11.22
CA ARG A 79 0.83 -25.66 11.43
C ARG A 79 1.64 -24.46 11.94
N ASN A 80 1.09 -23.26 11.89
CA ASN A 80 1.75 -22.08 12.42
C ASN A 80 1.61 -22.04 13.94
N GLU A 81 2.70 -21.71 14.64
CA GLU A 81 2.69 -21.49 16.07
C GLU A 81 2.59 -20.00 16.36
N VAL A 82 1.53 -19.59 17.06
CA VAL A 82 1.28 -18.17 17.38
C VAL A 82 1.89 -17.84 18.74
N PHE A 83 3.08 -17.25 18.72
CA PHE A 83 3.78 -16.79 19.92
C PHE A 83 3.44 -15.33 20.24
N ARG A 84 3.50 -14.99 21.54
CA ARG A 84 3.67 -13.59 21.96
C ARG A 84 5.09 -13.16 21.61
N SER A 85 5.21 -12.45 20.49
CA SER A 85 6.51 -12.08 19.92
C SER A 85 6.90 -10.68 20.39
N TYR A 86 7.93 -10.59 21.23
CA TYR A 86 8.54 -9.33 21.67
C TYR A 86 9.87 -9.05 20.95
N ILE A 87 9.96 -9.49 19.69
CA ILE A 87 11.15 -9.31 18.87
C ILE A 87 11.37 -7.82 18.55
N GLY A 88 10.28 -7.06 18.36
CA GLY A 88 10.36 -5.66 17.96
C GLY A 88 10.83 -5.53 16.50
N MET A 89 11.93 -4.83 16.27
CA MET A 89 12.55 -4.68 14.94
C MET A 89 11.58 -4.15 13.87
N GLY A 90 10.77 -3.15 14.22
CA GLY A 90 9.80 -2.51 13.30
C GLY A 90 8.41 -3.18 13.24
N TYR A 91 8.19 -4.28 13.97
CA TYR A 91 6.89 -4.93 14.09
C TYR A 91 6.51 -5.13 15.55
N ALA A 92 5.28 -4.76 15.90
CA ALA A 92 4.72 -4.95 17.23
C ALA A 92 3.29 -5.46 17.11
N ASP A 93 2.94 -6.45 17.94
CA ASP A 93 1.56 -6.90 18.02
C ASP A 93 0.64 -5.74 18.42
N THR A 94 -0.57 -5.72 17.87
CA THR A 94 -1.52 -4.63 18.04
C THR A 94 -2.94 -5.15 18.10
N PHE A 95 -3.78 -4.44 18.83
CA PHE A 95 -5.21 -4.67 18.79
C PHE A 95 -5.81 -4.01 17.54
N THR A 96 -6.40 -4.79 16.64
CA THR A 96 -7.23 -4.27 15.55
C THR A 96 -8.66 -4.11 16.10
N PRO A 97 -9.22 -2.88 16.21
CA PRO A 97 -10.58 -2.69 16.69
C PRO A 97 -11.58 -3.51 15.84
N PRO A 98 -12.44 -4.35 16.44
CA PRO A 98 -13.34 -5.23 15.69
C PRO A 98 -14.25 -4.49 14.72
N VAL A 99 -14.61 -3.25 15.04
CA VAL A 99 -15.40 -2.39 14.15
C VAL A 99 -14.63 -2.02 12.87
N ILE A 100 -13.32 -1.81 12.95
CA ILE A 100 -12.44 -1.54 11.81
C ILE A 100 -12.20 -2.82 11.02
N LEU A 101 -11.88 -3.92 11.70
CA LEU A 101 -11.68 -5.24 11.07
C LEU A 101 -12.90 -5.62 10.21
N ARG A 102 -14.09 -5.60 10.81
CA ARG A 102 -15.32 -6.05 10.15
C ARG A 102 -15.83 -5.10 9.07
N ASN A 103 -15.80 -3.79 9.33
CA ASN A 103 -16.46 -2.82 8.45
C ASN A 103 -15.54 -2.17 7.41
N ILE A 104 -14.22 -2.41 7.50
CA ILE A 104 -13.23 -1.93 6.53
C ILE A 104 -12.46 -3.10 5.91
N LEU A 105 -11.68 -3.85 6.71
CA LEU A 105 -10.81 -4.90 6.16
C LEU A 105 -11.60 -6.06 5.53
N GLU A 106 -12.71 -6.46 6.16
CA GLU A 106 -13.59 -7.54 5.67
C GLU A 106 -14.75 -7.02 4.80
N ASN A 107 -14.74 -5.74 4.42
CA ASN A 107 -15.82 -5.12 3.66
C ASN A 107 -15.43 -4.86 2.19
N PRO A 108 -16.06 -5.54 1.21
CA PRO A 108 -15.75 -5.36 -0.21
C PRO A 108 -16.00 -3.94 -0.71
N GLY A 109 -16.86 -3.15 -0.05
CA GLY A 109 -17.05 -1.73 -0.36
C GLY A 109 -15.78 -0.88 -0.19
N TRP A 110 -14.82 -1.36 0.61
CA TRP A 110 -13.54 -0.69 0.86
C TRP A 110 -12.37 -1.28 0.07
N TYR A 111 -12.32 -2.60 -0.14
CA TYR A 111 -11.14 -3.26 -0.74
C TYR A 111 -11.26 -3.59 -2.23
N THR A 112 -12.45 -3.49 -2.85
CA THR A 112 -12.61 -3.83 -4.27
C THR A 112 -12.31 -2.68 -5.23
N ALA A 113 -12.47 -1.44 -4.77
CA ALA A 113 -12.11 -0.27 -5.57
C ALA A 113 -10.59 -0.12 -5.69
N TYR A 114 -10.14 0.48 -6.80
CA TYR A 114 -8.72 0.75 -7.03
C TYR A 114 -8.38 2.23 -6.77
N THR A 115 -7.22 2.65 -7.27
CA THR A 115 -6.72 4.03 -7.19
C THR A 115 -7.84 5.05 -7.50
N PRO A 116 -8.00 6.12 -6.69
CA PRO A 116 -9.05 7.13 -6.85
C PRO A 116 -8.79 8.09 -8.02
N TYR A 117 -8.64 7.56 -9.24
CA TYR A 117 -8.46 8.36 -10.46
C TYR A 117 -9.69 9.23 -10.77
N GLN A 118 -10.89 8.69 -10.56
CA GLN A 118 -12.16 9.40 -10.67
C GLN A 118 -12.55 9.91 -9.27
N ALA A 119 -12.20 11.16 -8.97
CA ALA A 119 -12.24 11.70 -7.61
C ALA A 119 -13.68 11.86 -7.09
N GLU A 120 -14.62 12.19 -7.96
CA GLU A 120 -16.03 12.48 -7.68
C GLU A 120 -16.74 11.26 -7.08
N VAL A 121 -16.35 10.05 -7.49
CA VAL A 121 -16.87 8.76 -6.97
C VAL A 121 -15.90 8.10 -5.99
N ALA A 122 -15.01 8.90 -5.38
CA ALA A 122 -13.96 8.42 -4.51
C ALA A 122 -13.74 9.21 -3.22
N GLN A 123 -14.61 10.19 -2.93
CA GLN A 123 -14.42 11.12 -1.82
C GLN A 123 -14.22 10.41 -0.47
N GLY A 124 -14.96 9.33 -0.16
CA GLY A 124 -14.81 8.63 1.12
C GLY A 124 -13.41 8.06 1.38
N ARG A 125 -12.78 7.41 0.38
CA ARG A 125 -11.40 6.89 0.54
C ARG A 125 -10.34 7.99 0.44
N LEU A 126 -10.62 9.06 -0.32
CA LEU A 126 -9.76 10.24 -0.37
C LEU A 126 -9.73 10.94 0.99
N GLU A 127 -10.87 11.05 1.67
CA GLU A 127 -10.97 11.64 3.01
C GLU A 127 -10.25 10.79 4.04
N ALA A 128 -10.43 9.46 4.01
CA ALA A 128 -9.70 8.56 4.89
C ALA A 128 -8.17 8.65 4.69
N LEU A 129 -7.69 8.83 3.45
CA LEU A 129 -6.28 9.06 3.17
C LEU A 129 -5.80 10.44 3.59
N LEU A 130 -6.66 11.46 3.51
CA LEU A 130 -6.35 12.79 4.06
C LEU A 130 -6.22 12.72 5.59
N ASN A 131 -7.09 11.99 6.28
CA ASN A 131 -6.98 11.74 7.72
C ASN A 131 -5.67 11.03 8.07
N TYR A 132 -5.26 10.04 7.28
CA TYR A 132 -3.96 9.39 7.42
C TYR A 132 -2.81 10.41 7.26
N GLN A 133 -2.83 11.23 6.21
CA GLN A 133 -1.82 12.27 6.01
C GLN A 133 -1.76 13.25 7.19
N THR A 134 -2.91 13.71 7.68
CA THR A 134 -3.01 14.61 8.83
C THR A 134 -2.42 13.98 10.08
N MET A 135 -2.80 12.74 10.39
CA MET A 135 -2.25 11.99 11.52
C MET A 135 -0.71 11.87 11.44
N ILE A 136 -0.16 11.60 10.24
CA ILE A 136 1.28 11.55 10.06
C ILE A 136 1.92 12.94 10.26
N MET A 137 1.35 14.00 9.68
CA MET A 137 1.87 15.37 9.85
C MET A 137 1.89 15.78 11.32
N ASP A 138 0.81 15.54 12.06
CA ASP A 138 0.67 15.86 13.47
C ASP A 138 1.68 15.11 14.34
N LEU A 139 1.79 13.78 14.17
CA LEU A 139 2.70 12.95 14.98
C LEU A 139 4.17 13.15 14.64
N THR A 140 4.50 13.51 13.39
CA THR A 140 5.90 13.69 12.98
C THR A 140 6.37 15.14 13.08
N GLY A 141 5.47 16.09 13.28
CA GLY A 141 5.75 17.53 13.23
C GLY A 141 6.15 18.03 11.84
N MET A 142 5.80 17.29 10.78
CA MET A 142 6.15 17.61 9.40
C MET A 142 5.01 18.34 8.68
N GLU A 143 5.35 19.07 7.63
CA GLU A 143 4.42 19.98 6.95
C GLU A 143 3.60 19.29 5.84
N ILE A 144 4.11 18.19 5.29
CA ILE A 144 3.42 17.40 4.27
C ILE A 144 3.74 15.92 4.40
N ALA A 145 2.72 15.07 4.23
CA ALA A 145 2.84 13.61 4.17
C ALA A 145 2.20 13.06 2.89
N ASN A 146 2.69 11.90 2.43
CA ASN A 146 2.08 11.19 1.31
C ASN A 146 0.97 10.22 1.75
N ALA A 147 0.29 9.62 0.78
CA ALA A 147 -0.78 8.65 0.97
C ALA A 147 -0.25 7.20 0.98
N SER A 148 0.82 6.95 1.75
CA SER A 148 1.57 5.70 1.96
C SER A 148 2.63 5.31 0.92
N LEU A 149 3.59 4.51 1.41
CA LEU A 149 4.57 3.70 0.67
C LEU A 149 4.43 2.20 1.04
N LEU A 150 5.35 1.37 0.56
CA LEU A 150 5.26 -0.09 0.62
C LEU A 150 5.61 -0.68 2.00
N ASP A 151 6.73 -0.27 2.58
CA ASP A 151 7.24 -0.67 3.90
C ASP A 151 8.31 0.32 4.39
N GLU A 152 8.75 0.20 5.65
CA GLU A 152 9.70 1.15 6.27
C GLU A 152 11.05 1.20 5.53
N GLY A 153 11.56 0.05 5.09
CA GLY A 153 12.85 -0.02 4.40
C GLY A 153 12.81 0.67 3.03
N THR A 154 11.76 0.44 2.25
CA THR A 154 11.55 1.13 0.97
C THR A 154 11.28 2.63 1.18
N ALA A 155 10.56 3.03 2.24
CA ALA A 155 10.38 4.44 2.57
C ALA A 155 11.71 5.14 2.92
N ALA A 156 12.59 4.49 3.67
CA ALA A 156 13.93 4.99 3.93
C ALA A 156 14.79 5.11 2.67
N ALA A 157 14.68 4.15 1.74
CA ALA A 157 15.36 4.22 0.44
C ALA A 157 14.83 5.35 -0.46
N GLU A 158 13.52 5.60 -0.42
CA GLU A 158 12.92 6.76 -1.10
C GLU A 158 13.41 8.08 -0.49
N ALA A 159 13.62 8.13 0.83
CA ALA A 159 14.15 9.32 1.49
C ALA A 159 15.60 9.60 1.07
N MET A 160 16.41 8.55 0.94
CA MET A 160 17.75 8.65 0.36
C MET A 160 17.69 9.17 -1.09
N THR A 161 16.79 8.64 -1.91
CA THR A 161 16.61 9.05 -3.32
C THR A 161 16.18 10.52 -3.43
N MET A 162 15.21 10.93 -2.62
CA MET A 162 14.75 12.31 -2.52
C MET A 162 15.88 13.25 -2.06
N THR A 163 16.65 12.83 -1.05
CA THR A 163 17.80 13.60 -0.57
C THR A 163 18.86 13.74 -1.66
N HIS A 164 19.15 12.67 -2.40
CA HIS A 164 20.08 12.72 -3.53
C HIS A 164 19.57 13.65 -4.65
N ALA A 165 18.27 13.67 -4.94
CA ALA A 165 17.69 14.60 -5.92
C ALA A 165 17.80 16.08 -5.50
N ILE A 166 17.79 16.37 -4.18
CA ILE A 166 17.85 17.73 -3.64
C ILE A 166 19.30 18.20 -3.43
N ARG A 167 20.16 17.34 -2.85
CA ARG A 167 21.54 17.67 -2.43
C ARG A 167 22.63 16.99 -3.27
N GLY A 168 22.35 15.81 -3.81
CA GLY A 168 23.32 14.95 -4.48
C GLY A 168 23.49 15.16 -5.98
N GLY A 169 23.00 16.27 -6.55
CA GLY A 169 23.16 16.59 -7.97
C GLY A 169 24.62 16.75 -8.43
N ALA A 170 24.84 17.31 -9.62
CA ALA A 170 26.16 17.38 -10.28
C ALA A 170 27.31 18.04 -9.49
N GLY A 171 27.03 18.64 -8.32
CA GLY A 171 28.01 19.20 -7.40
C GLY A 171 28.48 18.26 -6.27
N PHE A 172 27.97 17.03 -6.16
CA PHE A 172 28.46 16.08 -5.16
C PHE A 172 29.88 15.62 -5.48
N ALA A 173 30.81 15.80 -4.54
CA ALA A 173 32.20 15.40 -4.67
C ALA A 173 32.50 14.21 -3.74
N PHE A 174 33.28 13.23 -4.21
CA PHE A 174 33.74 12.11 -3.38
C PHE A 174 34.96 12.51 -2.53
N ASP A 175 34.81 13.56 -1.72
CA ASP A 175 35.85 14.15 -0.87
C ASP A 175 35.61 13.90 0.64
N GLY A 176 34.65 13.03 0.95
CA GLY A 176 34.17 12.80 2.32
C GLY A 176 32.92 13.62 2.67
N SER A 177 32.40 14.44 1.75
CA SER A 177 31.09 15.07 1.91
C SER A 177 29.95 14.03 1.95
N VAL A 178 28.94 14.30 2.77
CA VAL A 178 27.72 13.50 2.90
C VAL A 178 26.54 14.32 2.40
N PHE A 179 25.65 13.71 1.61
CA PHE A 179 24.44 14.40 1.13
C PHE A 179 23.25 14.24 2.09
N GLY A 180 23.29 13.23 2.95
CA GLY A 180 22.28 13.00 3.98
C GLY A 180 22.67 11.92 4.99
N ALA A 181 21.87 11.83 6.04
CA ALA A 181 21.96 10.80 7.07
C ALA A 181 20.59 10.18 7.33
N LEU A 182 20.58 8.89 7.68
CA LEU A 182 19.41 8.16 8.17
C LEU A 182 19.67 7.75 9.62
N ILE A 183 18.76 8.14 10.52
CA ILE A 183 18.78 7.77 11.93
C ILE A 183 17.44 7.16 12.33
N GLN A 184 17.41 6.39 13.41
CA GLN A 184 16.17 5.76 13.91
C GLN A 184 15.79 6.32 15.28
N TYR A 185 14.49 6.52 15.51
CA TYR A 185 13.94 7.16 16.70
C TYR A 185 12.60 6.53 17.15
N PRO A 186 12.57 5.72 18.23
CA PRO A 186 13.71 5.19 18.99
C PRO A 186 14.64 4.29 18.15
N ALA A 187 15.85 4.03 18.63
CA ALA A 187 16.78 3.11 17.98
C ALA A 187 16.28 1.65 18.05
N THR A 188 16.84 0.77 17.20
CA THR A 188 16.43 -0.65 17.13
C THR A 188 16.62 -1.42 18.44
N ASP A 189 17.47 -0.95 19.34
CA ASP A 189 17.69 -1.52 20.68
C ASP A 189 16.78 -0.89 21.76
N GLY A 190 15.90 0.03 21.35
CA GLY A 190 14.97 0.75 22.21
C GLY A 190 15.51 2.06 22.79
N ALA A 191 16.76 2.43 22.52
CA ALA A 191 17.34 3.65 23.06
C ALA A 191 16.70 4.92 22.44
N VAL A 192 16.46 5.92 23.29
CA VAL A 192 15.99 7.25 22.88
C VAL A 192 17.14 8.24 23.02
N TYR A 193 17.51 8.89 21.92
CA TYR A 193 18.60 9.86 21.86
C TYR A 193 18.06 11.26 21.55
N ASP A 194 18.77 12.30 22.02
CA ASP A 194 18.54 13.67 21.55
C ASP A 194 19.39 13.92 20.30
N TYR A 195 18.73 14.07 19.16
CA TYR A 195 19.38 14.29 17.87
C TYR A 195 19.49 15.76 17.45
N ARG A 196 19.12 16.73 18.30
CA ARG A 196 19.18 18.17 17.95
C ARG A 196 20.58 18.61 17.50
N GLU A 197 21.60 18.23 18.25
CA GLU A 197 23.00 18.56 17.91
C GLU A 197 23.43 17.84 16.62
N PHE A 198 23.00 16.59 16.43
CA PHE A 198 23.28 15.84 15.22
C PHE A 198 22.68 16.53 13.99
N CYS A 199 21.41 16.94 14.05
CA CYS A 199 20.74 17.70 12.99
C CYS A 199 21.47 19.02 12.70
N ALA A 200 21.79 19.81 13.73
CA ALA A 200 22.51 21.07 13.55
C ALA A 200 23.87 20.88 12.84
N ARG A 201 24.62 19.83 13.20
CA ARG A 201 25.91 19.50 12.57
C ARG A 201 25.73 18.99 11.13
N ALA A 202 24.74 18.15 10.87
CA ALA A 202 24.43 17.67 9.52
C ALA A 202 24.07 18.84 8.59
N HIS A 203 23.22 19.77 9.05
CA HIS A 203 22.85 20.96 8.31
C HIS A 203 24.02 21.91 8.09
N ALA A 204 24.90 22.10 9.09
CA ALA A 204 26.13 22.88 8.93
C ALA A 204 27.07 22.28 7.86
N GLY A 205 27.03 20.96 7.68
CA GLY A 205 27.72 20.24 6.61
C GLY A 205 26.97 20.17 5.27
N GLY A 206 25.78 20.80 5.16
CA GLY A 206 24.96 20.79 3.94
C GLY A 206 24.18 19.50 3.67
N ALA A 207 24.14 18.57 4.63
CA ALA A 207 23.43 17.31 4.54
C ALA A 207 21.99 17.42 5.06
N MET A 208 21.08 16.57 4.58
CA MET A 208 19.73 16.43 5.15
C MET A 208 19.65 15.25 6.12
N VAL A 209 18.73 15.32 7.09
CA VAL A 209 18.50 14.25 8.06
C VAL A 209 17.15 13.59 7.84
N THR A 210 17.18 12.29 7.56
CA THR A 210 16.02 11.40 7.54
C THR A 210 15.92 10.66 8.86
N VAL A 211 14.70 10.55 9.39
CA VAL A 211 14.41 9.86 10.65
C VAL A 211 13.41 8.74 10.38
N ALA A 212 13.81 7.50 10.62
CA ALA A 212 12.88 6.37 10.72
C ALA A 212 12.29 6.36 12.14
N ALA A 213 10.98 6.62 12.27
CA ALA A 213 10.32 6.82 13.55
C ALA A 213 9.12 5.90 13.78
N ASP A 214 8.86 5.55 15.03
CA ASP A 214 7.69 4.78 15.46
C ASP A 214 6.54 5.71 15.85
N LEU A 215 5.39 5.63 15.17
CA LEU A 215 4.27 6.55 15.40
C LEU A 215 3.71 6.52 16.83
N LEU A 216 3.70 5.35 17.48
CA LEU A 216 3.14 5.27 18.83
C LEU A 216 4.09 5.92 19.84
N SER A 217 5.41 5.80 19.64
CA SER A 217 6.40 6.49 20.46
C SER A 217 6.25 8.02 20.37
N LEU A 218 5.88 8.53 19.20
CA LEU A 218 5.71 9.97 18.94
C LEU A 218 4.46 10.57 19.58
N VAL A 219 3.58 9.75 20.17
CA VAL A 219 2.52 10.25 21.05
C VAL A 219 3.11 10.90 22.31
N LEU A 220 4.27 10.41 22.78
CA LEU A 220 4.93 10.88 24.01
C LEU A 220 6.24 11.61 23.75
N LEU A 221 6.96 11.24 22.69
CA LEU A 221 8.27 11.78 22.37
C LEU A 221 8.17 13.04 21.53
N ALA A 222 9.14 13.94 21.69
CA ALA A 222 9.23 15.14 20.87
C ALA A 222 9.35 14.76 19.38
N PRO A 223 8.44 15.23 18.52
CA PRO A 223 8.37 14.78 17.13
C PRO A 223 9.59 15.26 16.31
N PRO A 224 10.05 14.47 15.31
CA PRO A 224 11.24 14.82 14.54
C PRO A 224 11.25 16.19 13.87
N GLY A 225 10.08 16.70 13.48
CA GLY A 225 9.93 18.04 12.93
C GLY A 225 10.40 19.16 13.87
N GLU A 226 10.21 19.00 15.18
CA GLU A 226 10.54 20.01 16.18
C GLU A 226 12.04 20.15 16.45
N TRP A 227 12.82 19.08 16.22
CA TRP A 227 14.25 19.07 16.49
C TRP A 227 15.13 19.08 15.23
N GLY A 228 14.53 19.31 14.06
CA GLY A 228 15.27 19.62 12.84
C GLY A 228 15.46 18.45 11.88
N ALA A 229 14.60 17.42 11.91
CA ALA A 229 14.55 16.45 10.82
C ALA A 229 14.06 17.10 9.51
N ASP A 230 14.48 16.56 8.36
CA ASP A 230 14.04 17.03 7.04
C ASP A 230 13.01 16.07 6.41
N ILE A 231 13.15 14.78 6.72
CA ILE A 231 12.26 13.71 6.25
C ILE A 231 12.00 12.76 7.43
N VAL A 232 10.76 12.32 7.61
CA VAL A 232 10.39 11.29 8.57
C VAL A 232 9.68 10.16 7.84
N VAL A 233 10.13 8.94 8.10
CA VAL A 233 9.59 7.72 7.52
C VAL A 233 9.32 6.71 8.63
N GLY A 234 8.58 5.66 8.33
CA GLY A 234 8.36 4.57 9.28
C GLY A 234 7.18 3.71 8.87
N ASN A 235 6.76 2.83 9.76
CA ASN A 235 5.65 1.92 9.55
C ASN A 235 4.44 2.32 10.41
N SER A 236 3.24 2.35 9.82
CA SER A 236 2.00 2.57 10.57
C SER A 236 1.34 1.26 11.05
N GLN A 237 2.04 0.13 10.97
CA GLN A 237 1.52 -1.21 11.32
C GLN A 237 0.86 -1.27 12.69
N ARG A 238 1.53 -0.77 13.72
CA ARG A 238 1.04 -0.86 15.10
C ARG A 238 -0.15 0.03 15.41
N PHE A 239 -0.65 0.79 14.43
CA PHE A 239 -1.94 1.47 14.51
C PHE A 239 -3.03 0.53 13.98
N GLY A 240 -3.21 -0.59 14.68
CA GLY A 240 -4.33 -1.50 14.44
C GLY A 240 -4.21 -2.42 13.21
N VAL A 241 -3.08 -2.51 12.51
CA VAL A 241 -2.90 -3.46 11.40
C VAL A 241 -2.22 -4.74 11.88
N PRO A 242 -2.75 -5.96 11.60
CA PRO A 242 -2.13 -7.20 12.04
C PRO A 242 -0.68 -7.37 11.56
N MET A 243 0.17 -8.05 12.33
CA MET A 243 1.58 -8.29 11.95
C MET A 243 1.75 -8.95 10.57
N GLY A 244 0.79 -9.78 10.15
CA GLY A 244 0.73 -10.30 8.77
C GLY A 244 1.94 -11.10 8.31
N TYR A 245 2.78 -11.59 9.23
CA TYR A 245 4.06 -12.24 8.92
C TYR A 245 4.92 -11.41 7.92
N GLY A 246 4.89 -10.08 8.09
CA GLY A 246 5.65 -9.12 7.29
C GLY A 246 4.78 -8.09 6.54
N GLY A 247 3.48 -8.33 6.37
CA GLY A 247 2.62 -7.35 5.71
C GLY A 247 1.25 -7.87 5.27
N PRO A 248 0.49 -7.05 4.53
CA PRO A 248 0.85 -5.69 4.10
C PRO A 248 0.68 -4.64 5.21
N HIS A 249 1.51 -3.58 5.18
CA HIS A 249 1.41 -2.42 6.08
C HIS A 249 1.69 -1.14 5.30
N ALA A 250 1.07 -0.03 5.71
CA ALA A 250 1.36 1.27 5.10
C ALA A 250 2.57 1.91 5.76
N ALA A 251 3.65 2.07 5.01
CA ALA A 251 4.72 2.96 5.43
C ALA A 251 4.32 4.42 5.21
N PHE A 252 4.71 5.29 6.13
CA PHE A 252 4.50 6.71 5.99
C PHE A 252 5.76 7.41 5.51
N PHE A 253 5.56 8.55 4.86
CA PHE A 253 6.63 9.43 4.41
C PHE A 253 6.16 10.88 4.55
N ALA A 254 6.88 11.66 5.36
CA ALA A 254 6.59 13.06 5.62
C ALA A 254 7.85 13.91 5.54
N THR A 255 7.70 15.19 5.19
CA THR A 255 8.82 16.11 4.93
C THR A 255 8.34 17.56 5.03
N ARG A 256 9.27 18.51 4.79
CA ARG A 256 8.98 19.94 4.70
C ARG A 256 8.25 20.29 3.39
N ASP A 257 7.37 21.28 3.42
CA ASP A 257 6.55 21.72 2.28
C ASP A 257 7.40 22.18 1.09
N GLU A 258 8.58 22.77 1.36
CA GLU A 258 9.53 23.19 0.32
C GLU A 258 9.94 22.03 -0.60
N PHE A 259 9.91 20.78 -0.11
CA PHE A 259 10.29 19.59 -0.86
C PHE A 259 9.12 18.81 -1.47
N LYS A 260 7.87 19.30 -1.38
CA LYS A 260 6.67 18.61 -1.89
C LYS A 260 6.71 18.18 -3.35
N ARG A 261 7.56 18.82 -4.17
CA ARG A 261 7.76 18.47 -5.58
C ARG A 261 8.58 17.20 -5.78
N GLN A 262 9.29 16.74 -4.75
CA GLN A 262 10.15 15.54 -4.78
C GLN A 262 9.58 14.36 -3.99
N ILE A 263 8.51 14.56 -3.20
CA ILE A 263 7.93 13.49 -2.39
C ILE A 263 7.47 12.32 -3.28
N PRO A 264 7.73 11.06 -2.88
CA PRO A 264 7.32 9.87 -3.62
C PRO A 264 5.83 9.56 -3.44
N GLY A 265 5.25 8.88 -4.42
CA GLY A 265 3.88 8.38 -4.35
C GLY A 265 2.79 9.47 -4.39
N ARG A 266 1.59 9.06 -4.00
CA ARG A 266 0.36 9.86 -4.11
C ARG A 266 0.26 10.83 -2.93
N ILE A 267 -0.38 11.98 -3.15
CA ILE A 267 -0.76 12.92 -2.08
C ILE A 267 -2.22 13.30 -2.34
N ILE A 268 -3.04 13.29 -1.29
CA ILE A 268 -4.39 13.82 -1.33
C ILE A 268 -4.35 15.29 -0.97
N GLY A 269 -5.00 16.12 -1.79
CA GLY A 269 -5.13 17.55 -1.58
C GLY A 269 -6.58 18.00 -1.62
N VAL A 270 -6.85 19.07 -0.87
CA VAL A 270 -8.12 19.79 -0.91
C VAL A 270 -8.16 20.68 -2.15
N SER A 271 -9.29 20.67 -2.84
CA SER A 271 -9.60 21.45 -4.04
C SER A 271 -11.03 21.98 -3.93
N ARG A 272 -11.56 22.54 -5.02
CA ARG A 272 -12.97 22.89 -5.18
C ARG A 272 -13.57 22.19 -6.39
N ASP A 273 -14.86 21.83 -6.29
CA ASP A 273 -15.65 21.35 -7.42
C ASP A 273 -16.18 22.50 -8.30
N VAL A 274 -17.02 22.17 -9.28
CA VAL A 274 -17.64 23.15 -10.20
C VAL A 274 -18.61 24.11 -9.51
N ASP A 275 -19.16 23.74 -8.36
CA ASP A 275 -20.03 24.58 -7.53
C ASP A 275 -19.24 25.42 -6.51
N GLY A 276 -17.90 25.29 -6.49
CA GLY A 276 -17.02 25.95 -5.54
C GLY A 276 -16.97 25.29 -4.15
N LYS A 277 -17.56 24.10 -3.97
CA LYS A 277 -17.54 23.35 -2.70
C LYS A 277 -16.20 22.66 -2.50
N PRO A 278 -15.71 22.52 -1.25
CA PRO A 278 -14.51 21.73 -0.98
C PRO A 278 -14.66 20.29 -1.49
N ALA A 279 -13.64 19.81 -2.20
CA ALA A 279 -13.57 18.45 -2.72
C ALA A 279 -12.14 17.94 -2.71
N LEU A 280 -11.96 16.64 -2.52
CA LEU A 280 -10.64 16.01 -2.45
C LEU A 280 -10.22 15.43 -3.78
N ARG A 281 -8.91 15.43 -4.06
CA ARG A 281 -8.33 14.75 -5.23
C ARG A 281 -6.88 14.38 -4.99
N MET A 282 -6.33 13.54 -5.87
CA MET A 282 -4.88 13.40 -5.94
C MET A 282 -4.24 14.69 -6.47
N ALA A 283 -3.22 15.16 -5.75
CA ALA A 283 -2.51 16.41 -6.00
C ALA A 283 -1.09 16.17 -6.52
N LEU A 284 -0.57 17.14 -7.28
CA LEU A 284 0.79 17.13 -7.83
C LEU A 284 1.13 15.83 -8.60
N GLN A 285 0.17 15.27 -9.33
CA GLN A 285 0.29 13.97 -10.01
C GLN A 285 1.40 13.94 -11.07
N THR A 286 1.87 15.10 -11.55
CA THR A 286 2.99 15.18 -12.50
C THR A 286 4.27 14.55 -11.94
N ARG A 287 4.40 14.35 -10.63
CA ARG A 287 5.53 13.64 -10.00
C ARG A 287 5.54 12.15 -10.31
N GLU A 288 4.39 11.56 -10.58
CA GLU A 288 4.18 10.11 -10.64
C GLU A 288 4.53 9.50 -12.01
N GLN A 289 4.85 8.19 -12.01
CA GLN A 289 5.30 7.43 -13.18
C GLN A 289 4.35 7.50 -14.39
N HIS A 290 3.03 7.62 -14.18
CA HIS A 290 2.06 7.61 -15.27
C HIS A 290 2.10 8.90 -16.12
N ILE A 291 2.68 9.98 -15.60
CA ILE A 291 2.91 11.24 -16.33
C ILE A 291 4.38 11.38 -16.69
N ARG A 292 5.28 11.19 -15.72
CA ARG A 292 6.70 11.53 -15.87
C ARG A 292 7.62 10.37 -16.22
N ARG A 293 7.12 9.12 -16.17
CA ARG A 293 7.86 7.91 -16.55
C ARG A 293 9.23 7.84 -15.87
N GLU A 294 10.31 7.77 -16.64
CA GLU A 294 11.69 7.72 -16.13
C GLU A 294 12.14 8.98 -15.37
N LYS A 295 11.42 10.09 -15.49
CA LYS A 295 11.68 11.35 -14.76
C LYS A 295 10.80 11.52 -13.52
N ALA A 296 10.02 10.50 -13.16
CA ALA A 296 9.19 10.51 -11.97
C ALA A 296 10.05 10.52 -10.70
N THR A 297 9.46 10.91 -9.57
CA THR A 297 10.17 10.92 -8.28
C THR A 297 10.43 9.50 -7.76
N SER A 298 9.59 8.53 -8.17
CA SER A 298 9.68 7.12 -7.83
C SER A 298 8.94 6.28 -8.88
N ASN A 299 9.23 4.98 -8.92
CA ASN A 299 8.50 4.00 -9.73
C ASN A 299 7.20 3.50 -9.05
N VAL A 300 6.92 3.88 -7.80
CA VAL A 300 5.75 3.42 -7.05
C VAL A 300 4.45 3.73 -7.78
N CYS A 301 3.51 2.78 -7.77
CA CYS A 301 2.21 2.90 -8.44
C CYS A 301 1.07 2.40 -7.55
N THR A 302 0.98 1.09 -7.35
CA THR A 302 0.21 0.50 -6.25
C THR A 302 0.99 0.74 -4.96
N ALA A 303 0.33 1.26 -3.94
CA ALA A 303 0.85 1.45 -2.60
C ALA A 303 -0.08 0.72 -1.60
N GLN A 304 -0.15 1.17 -0.35
CA GLN A 304 -0.79 0.44 0.75
C GLN A 304 -2.05 1.16 1.25
N VAL A 305 -2.90 1.61 0.31
CA VAL A 305 -4.06 2.47 0.58
C VAL A 305 -5.00 1.88 1.63
N LEU A 306 -5.38 0.60 1.52
CA LEU A 306 -6.31 -0.01 2.48
C LEU A 306 -5.74 -0.01 3.90
N LEU A 307 -4.44 -0.21 4.05
CA LEU A 307 -3.77 -0.28 5.34
C LEU A 307 -3.55 1.11 5.93
N ALA A 308 -3.31 2.12 5.07
CA ALA A 308 -3.30 3.52 5.47
C ALA A 308 -4.68 3.97 5.97
N VAL A 309 -5.76 3.52 5.32
CA VAL A 309 -7.14 3.75 5.78
C VAL A 309 -7.36 3.11 7.16
N ILE A 310 -6.93 1.87 7.37
CA ILE A 310 -7.06 1.19 8.67
C ILE A 310 -6.29 1.95 9.76
N ALA A 311 -5.05 2.34 9.50
CA ALA A 311 -4.22 3.08 10.46
C ALA A 311 -4.79 4.48 10.76
N GLY A 312 -5.28 5.20 9.74
CA GLY A 312 -5.95 6.48 9.94
C GLY A 312 -7.24 6.32 10.76
N MET A 313 -8.04 5.28 10.49
CA MET A 313 -9.26 4.99 11.25
C MET A 313 -8.98 4.53 12.67
N TYR A 314 -7.85 3.88 12.91
CA TYR A 314 -7.38 3.54 14.26
C TYR A 314 -7.15 4.80 15.09
N ALA A 315 -6.42 5.79 14.54
CA ALA A 315 -6.21 7.08 15.19
C ALA A 315 -7.53 7.86 15.38
N VAL A 316 -8.44 7.84 14.40
CA VAL A 316 -9.78 8.44 14.54
C VAL A 316 -10.59 7.78 15.66
N TRP A 317 -10.50 6.46 15.79
CA TRP A 317 -11.27 5.70 16.79
C TRP A 317 -10.75 5.92 18.21
N HIS A 318 -9.43 6.00 18.38
CA HIS A 318 -8.80 6.27 19.68
C HIS A 318 -8.86 7.75 20.08
N GLY A 319 -8.68 8.67 19.13
CA GLY A 319 -8.43 10.08 19.42
C GLY A 319 -7.05 10.30 20.07
N PRO A 320 -6.61 11.57 20.21
CA PRO A 320 -5.28 11.87 20.76
C PRO A 320 -5.12 11.46 22.23
N GLU A 321 -6.19 11.47 23.04
CA GLU A 321 -6.13 11.01 24.43
C GLU A 321 -6.14 9.48 24.57
N GLY A 322 -6.68 8.78 23.57
CA GLY A 322 -6.76 7.32 23.57
C GLY A 322 -5.56 6.63 22.93
N LEU A 323 -4.79 7.35 22.12
CA LEU A 323 -3.46 6.96 21.64
C LEU A 323 -2.43 7.15 22.76
#